data_AF-A0A398B5T1-F1
#
_entry.id   AF-A0A398B5T1-F1
#
_cell.length_a   1.000
_cell.length_b   1.000
_cell.length_c   1.000
_cell.angle_alpha   90.00
_cell.angle_beta   90.00
_cell.angle_gamma   90.00
#
_symmetry.space_group_name_H-M   'P 1'
#
loop_
_entity.id
_entity.type
_entity.pdbx_description
1 polymer ?
#
loop_
_entity_poly.entity_id
_entity_poly.type
_entity_poly.pdbx_seq_one_letter_code
_entity_poly.pdbx_strand_id
1 'polypeptide(L)'
;MNRISEITKRDILDLFQNGMDLEEVFETKKVSYYYFGQMDELEFLKRLYDLESMPSSDCRFSNAEGDIWQHTINNDDYPYCWVFEDERFHLKNGNDEIYLRFICEIFHPAVRSEKGYWMEFLTEINKLLQHDGYELYPAEKISNRDVYSWRLYQPENEMFVPFSQRNKKAIKQKEIVLRIKREVRNQIYQIFKKYDFRFRKTSETGWVDDVLVSEEILQDIKMFYTPKCFNKENKFVETDSLKDFILFTLPYNVIDAIEFFGKYCNNDLAADINTIFNLNGISLKLNNGKIESIVTSHITNSSLASIGEVGLKELLQEASRYYEKENLNIAVEKLWDAFERLKTYYSPTLDKKKSVNRITESMSGNNEPFKELFDREFYELTKIGNNFRIRHHETTKVDIEDNKHYDYFYKRCLSLVTTAIQYLDNGGVI
;
A
#
# COMPACT_ATOMS: atom_id res chain seq x y z
N MET A 1 -6.73 17.41 3.62
CA MET A 1 -6.61 17.51 2.15
C MET A 1 -7.70 16.59 1.63
N ASN A 2 -8.60 17.08 0.77
CA ASN A 2 -9.69 16.28 0.22
C ASN A 2 -9.42 16.13 -1.28
N ARG A 3 -8.84 15.00 -1.70
CA ARG A 3 -8.58 14.67 -3.10
C ARG A 3 -9.77 13.99 -3.74
N ILE A 4 -10.57 13.24 -2.97
CA ILE A 4 -11.73 12.52 -3.50
C ILE A 4 -12.79 13.53 -3.90
N SER A 5 -13.07 13.58 -5.19
CA SER A 5 -14.04 14.51 -5.75
C SER A 5 -15.47 14.09 -5.40
N GLU A 6 -16.37 15.07 -5.34
CA GLU A 6 -17.81 14.81 -5.19
C GLU A 6 -18.37 13.92 -6.32
N ILE A 7 -17.75 13.95 -7.50
CA ILE A 7 -18.11 13.09 -8.63
C ILE A 7 -17.78 11.63 -8.32
N THR A 8 -16.55 11.34 -7.87
CA THR A 8 -16.14 10.00 -7.46
C THR A 8 -17.01 9.46 -6.33
N LYS A 9 -17.32 10.28 -5.32
CA LYS A 9 -18.21 9.87 -4.22
C LYS A 9 -19.61 9.49 -4.72
N ARG A 10 -20.19 10.30 -5.61
CA ARG A 10 -21.48 10.03 -6.24
C ARG A 10 -21.45 8.76 -7.07
N ASP A 11 -20.43 8.57 -7.91
CA ASP A 11 -20.34 7.41 -8.79
C ASP A 11 -20.15 6.11 -7.99
N ILE A 12 -19.42 6.14 -6.87
CA ILE A 12 -19.34 5.02 -5.92
C ILE A 12 -20.69 4.76 -5.23
N LEU A 13 -21.41 5.81 -4.82
CA LEU A 13 -22.75 5.67 -4.25
C LEU A 13 -23.72 5.04 -5.27
N ASP A 14 -23.69 5.49 -6.52
CA ASP A 14 -24.50 4.98 -7.61
C ASP A 14 -24.22 3.48 -7.85
N LEU A 15 -22.96 3.05 -7.77
CA LEU A 15 -22.59 1.63 -7.84
C LEU A 15 -23.27 0.81 -6.74
N PHE A 16 -23.23 1.26 -5.48
CA PHE A 16 -23.87 0.52 -4.39
C PHE A 16 -25.40 0.54 -4.48
N GLN A 17 -26.00 1.68 -4.83
CA GLN A 17 -27.46 1.84 -4.93
C GLN A 17 -28.06 1.05 -6.09
N ASN A 18 -27.44 1.15 -7.27
CA ASN A 18 -28.01 0.64 -8.51
C ASN A 18 -27.43 -0.72 -8.91
N GLY A 19 -26.31 -1.12 -8.33
CA GLY A 19 -25.53 -2.26 -8.80
C GLY A 19 -24.76 -1.95 -10.09
N MET A 20 -24.20 -2.99 -10.70
CA MET A 20 -23.49 -2.89 -11.97
C MET A 20 -23.86 -4.05 -12.90
N ASP A 21 -23.60 -3.86 -14.18
CA ASP A 21 -23.85 -4.86 -15.20
C ASP A 21 -22.58 -5.66 -15.48
N LEU A 22 -22.67 -6.99 -15.41
CA LEU A 22 -21.60 -7.91 -15.79
C LEU A 22 -21.94 -8.55 -17.13
N GLU A 23 -21.02 -8.43 -18.10
CA GLU A 23 -21.12 -9.11 -19.39
C GLU A 23 -20.71 -10.58 -19.24
N GLU A 24 -21.69 -11.48 -19.37
CA GLU A 24 -21.46 -12.90 -19.59
C GLU A 24 -21.58 -13.22 -21.09
N VAL A 25 -21.01 -14.35 -21.54
CA VAL A 25 -20.84 -14.70 -22.96
C VAL A 25 -22.13 -14.59 -23.81
N PHE A 26 -23.30 -14.71 -23.18
CA PHE A 26 -24.59 -14.68 -23.87
C PHE A 26 -25.62 -13.70 -23.26
N GLU A 27 -25.32 -13.06 -22.12
CA GLU A 27 -26.26 -12.15 -21.46
C GLU A 27 -25.55 -11.13 -20.57
N THR A 28 -26.18 -9.98 -20.37
CA THR A 28 -25.76 -9.00 -19.38
C THR A 28 -26.52 -9.25 -18.09
N LYS A 29 -25.80 -9.51 -17.01
CA LYS A 29 -26.37 -9.77 -15.70
C LYS A 29 -26.16 -8.59 -14.77
N LYS A 30 -27.26 -8.00 -14.32
CA LYS A 30 -27.23 -6.97 -13.28
C LYS A 30 -26.93 -7.60 -11.92
N VAL A 31 -25.88 -7.16 -11.27
CA VAL A 31 -25.46 -7.63 -9.94
C VAL A 31 -25.48 -6.50 -8.92
N SER A 32 -25.86 -6.82 -7.70
CA SER A 32 -25.86 -5.90 -6.56
C SER A 32 -24.90 -6.39 -5.49
N TYR A 33 -24.40 -5.44 -4.70
CA TYR A 33 -23.58 -5.71 -3.54
C TYR A 33 -23.91 -4.72 -2.43
N TYR A 34 -24.30 -5.25 -1.27
CA TYR A 34 -24.62 -4.44 -0.10
C TYR A 34 -23.35 -3.92 0.54
N TYR A 35 -23.30 -2.64 0.87
CA TYR A 35 -22.10 -2.03 1.49
C TYR A 35 -21.80 -2.62 2.88
N PHE A 36 -22.81 -3.12 3.59
CA PHE A 36 -22.65 -3.90 4.83
C PHE A 36 -22.41 -5.40 4.60
N GLY A 37 -22.29 -5.84 3.35
CA GLY A 37 -21.95 -7.20 2.96
C GLY A 37 -22.92 -8.26 3.50
N GLN A 38 -22.41 -9.17 4.34
CA GLN A 38 -23.18 -10.25 4.98
C GLN A 38 -23.63 -9.91 6.41
N MET A 39 -23.28 -8.72 6.93
CA MET A 39 -23.66 -8.26 8.26
C MET A 39 -24.99 -7.51 8.23
N ASP A 40 -25.60 -7.29 9.40
CA ASP A 40 -26.68 -6.32 9.55
C ASP A 40 -26.12 -4.89 9.46
N GLU A 41 -26.88 -3.97 8.87
CA GLU A 41 -26.45 -2.58 8.62
C GLU A 41 -26.02 -1.87 9.92
N LEU A 42 -26.77 -2.03 11.01
CA LEU A 42 -26.44 -1.46 12.32
C LEU A 42 -25.13 -2.03 12.88
N GLU A 43 -24.93 -3.35 12.77
CA GLU A 43 -23.72 -4.01 13.26
C GLU A 43 -22.50 -3.64 12.43
N PHE A 44 -22.65 -3.42 11.11
CA PHE A 44 -21.60 -2.85 10.27
C PHE A 44 -21.20 -1.45 10.74
N LEU A 45 -22.17 -0.55 10.99
CA LEU A 45 -21.89 0.81 11.42
C LEU A 45 -21.19 0.87 12.79
N LYS A 46 -21.56 0.00 13.74
CA LYS A 46 -20.88 -0.13 15.04
C LYS A 46 -19.40 -0.48 14.94
N ARG A 47 -18.94 -1.05 13.82
CA ARG A 47 -17.50 -1.32 13.60
C ARG A 47 -16.71 -0.05 13.33
N LEU A 48 -17.37 1.02 12.88
CA LEU A 48 -16.74 2.25 12.42
C LEU A 48 -17.03 3.46 13.33
N TYR A 49 -18.14 3.42 14.05
CA TYR A 49 -18.69 4.55 14.79
C TYR A 49 -19.23 4.13 16.15
N ASP A 50 -19.02 4.97 17.16
CA ASP A 50 -19.69 4.86 18.45
C ASP A 50 -21.09 5.49 18.34
N LEU A 51 -22.05 4.66 17.94
CA LEU A 51 -23.43 5.10 17.70
C LEU A 51 -24.17 5.49 18.98
N GLU A 52 -23.70 5.06 20.16
CA GLU A 52 -24.31 5.41 21.44
C GLU A 52 -23.99 6.84 21.86
N SER A 53 -22.81 7.35 21.52
CA SER A 53 -22.40 8.74 21.80
C SER A 53 -22.80 9.74 20.71
N MET A 54 -23.14 9.25 19.51
CA MET A 54 -23.60 10.09 18.40
C MET A 54 -25.03 10.59 18.60
N PRO A 55 -25.34 11.85 18.20
CA PRO A 55 -26.69 12.39 18.31
C PRO A 55 -27.66 11.70 17.33
N SER A 56 -28.92 11.58 17.76
CA SER A 56 -30.02 11.15 16.91
C SER A 56 -30.41 12.25 15.91
N SER A 57 -30.80 11.88 14.70
CA SER A 57 -31.45 12.79 13.73
C SER A 57 -32.96 12.91 14.01
N ASP A 58 -33.53 11.97 14.75
CA ASP A 58 -34.90 11.99 15.25
C ASP A 58 -34.93 12.31 16.75
N CYS A 59 -35.54 13.43 17.11
CA CYS A 59 -35.60 13.91 18.49
C CYS A 59 -36.35 12.97 19.46
N ARG A 60 -37.05 11.93 18.96
CA ARG A 60 -37.69 10.89 19.77
C ARG A 60 -36.69 9.91 20.39
N PHE A 61 -35.47 9.82 19.85
CA PHE A 61 -34.42 8.91 20.30
C PHE A 61 -33.26 9.67 20.94
N SER A 62 -32.61 9.03 21.91
CA SER A 62 -31.52 9.63 22.68
C SER A 62 -30.18 9.64 21.96
N ASN A 63 -29.96 8.72 21.03
CA ASN A 63 -28.71 8.54 20.29
C ASN A 63 -28.95 7.98 18.89
N ALA A 64 -27.89 7.98 18.07
CA ALA A 64 -27.94 7.48 16.71
C ALA A 64 -28.26 5.98 16.65
N GLU A 65 -27.79 5.18 17.62
CA GLU A 65 -28.09 3.74 17.63
C GLU A 65 -29.60 3.45 17.69
N GLY A 66 -30.32 4.08 18.63
CA GLY A 66 -31.76 3.87 18.78
C GLY A 66 -32.58 4.37 17.59
N ASP A 67 -32.17 5.51 17.03
CA ASP A 67 -32.72 6.10 15.81
C ASP A 67 -32.58 5.15 14.61
N ILE A 68 -31.34 4.72 14.34
CA ILE A 68 -31.04 3.84 13.22
C ILE A 68 -31.75 2.50 13.40
N TRP A 69 -31.70 1.89 14.58
CA TRP A 69 -32.41 0.63 14.84
C TRP A 69 -33.91 0.76 14.58
N GLN A 70 -34.54 1.84 15.03
CA GLN A 70 -35.97 2.04 14.80
C GLN A 70 -36.28 2.11 13.31
N HIS A 71 -35.48 2.83 12.54
CA HIS A 71 -35.78 3.14 11.15
C HIS A 71 -35.32 2.05 10.16
N THR A 72 -34.23 1.35 10.43
CA THR A 72 -33.69 0.31 9.53
C THR A 72 -34.14 -1.11 9.89
N ILE A 73 -34.53 -1.38 11.13
CA ILE A 73 -34.94 -2.73 11.58
C ILE A 73 -36.43 -2.80 11.94
N ASN A 74 -36.94 -1.83 12.72
CA ASN A 74 -38.33 -1.89 13.20
C ASN A 74 -39.34 -1.38 12.15
N ASN A 75 -39.01 -0.31 11.44
CA ASN A 75 -39.90 0.33 10.46
C ASN A 75 -39.54 0.01 9.00
N ASP A 76 -38.25 -0.17 8.68
CA ASP A 76 -37.74 -0.29 7.31
C ASP A 76 -38.17 0.88 6.41
N ASP A 77 -38.01 2.11 6.90
CA ASP A 77 -38.46 3.35 6.25
C ASP A 77 -37.32 4.29 5.81
N TYR A 78 -36.06 3.90 6.04
CA TYR A 78 -34.89 4.58 5.49
C TYR A 78 -34.59 4.09 4.07
N PRO A 79 -34.22 5.00 3.14
CA PRO A 79 -33.84 4.61 1.80
C PRO A 79 -32.54 3.80 1.82
N TYR A 80 -32.40 2.87 0.88
CA TYR A 80 -31.15 2.13 0.74
C TYR A 80 -29.97 3.08 0.45
N CYS A 81 -28.82 2.82 1.09
CA CYS A 81 -27.63 3.68 1.11
C CYS A 81 -27.83 5.08 1.76
N TRP A 82 -28.85 5.27 2.62
CA TRP A 82 -29.08 6.52 3.36
C TRP A 82 -27.83 7.04 4.08
N VAL A 83 -26.98 6.14 4.59
CA VAL A 83 -25.76 6.48 5.35
C VAL A 83 -24.79 7.38 4.58
N PHE A 84 -24.73 7.25 3.24
CA PHE A 84 -23.83 8.05 2.41
C PHE A 84 -24.22 9.53 2.38
N GLU A 85 -25.50 9.81 2.62
CA GLU A 85 -26.10 11.15 2.60
C GLU A 85 -26.35 11.71 4.00
N ASP A 86 -26.24 10.88 5.04
CA ASP A 86 -26.45 11.31 6.43
C ASP A 86 -25.21 12.04 6.97
N GLU A 87 -25.42 13.30 7.37
CA GLU A 87 -24.35 14.20 7.82
C GLU A 87 -23.60 13.66 9.04
N ARG A 88 -24.20 12.83 9.89
CA ARG A 88 -23.54 12.26 11.08
C ARG A 88 -22.32 11.43 10.74
N PHE A 89 -22.31 10.81 9.57
CA PHE A 89 -21.24 9.91 9.11
C PHE A 89 -20.18 10.61 8.28
N HIS A 90 -20.44 11.85 7.85
CA HIS A 90 -19.55 12.68 7.05
C HIS A 90 -19.02 11.99 5.76
N LEU A 91 -19.78 11.08 5.16
CA LEU A 91 -19.36 10.41 3.90
C LEU A 91 -19.47 11.34 2.69
N LYS A 92 -20.51 12.19 2.67
CA LYS A 92 -20.68 13.22 1.64
C LYS A 92 -19.73 14.39 1.84
N ASN A 93 -19.86 15.12 2.95
CA ASN A 93 -19.16 16.40 3.17
C ASN A 93 -17.89 16.30 4.04
N GLY A 94 -17.48 15.10 4.44
CA GLY A 94 -16.30 14.89 5.29
C GLY A 94 -14.98 14.87 4.54
N ASN A 95 -13.95 14.44 5.26
CA ASN A 95 -12.61 14.30 4.73
C ASN A 95 -12.40 12.91 4.09
N ASP A 96 -11.34 12.79 3.28
CA ASP A 96 -10.98 11.52 2.62
C ASP A 96 -10.71 10.40 3.64
N GLU A 97 -10.30 10.72 4.87
CA GLU A 97 -9.98 9.74 5.92
C GLU A 97 -11.21 8.92 6.30
N ILE A 98 -12.30 9.61 6.64
CA ILE A 98 -13.55 9.00 7.01
C ILE A 98 -14.10 8.18 5.84
N TYR A 99 -14.03 8.74 4.63
CA TYR A 99 -14.52 8.08 3.43
C TYR A 99 -13.74 6.81 3.09
N LEU A 100 -12.40 6.88 2.98
CA LEU A 100 -11.56 5.72 2.66
C LEU A 100 -11.63 4.65 3.75
N ARG A 101 -11.74 5.03 5.03
CA ARG A 101 -11.94 4.08 6.13
C ARG A 101 -13.24 3.31 5.97
N PHE A 102 -14.34 4.01 5.67
CA PHE A 102 -15.63 3.40 5.40
C PHE A 102 -15.56 2.43 4.22
N ILE A 103 -14.99 2.85 3.08
CA ILE A 103 -14.86 1.99 1.90
C ILE A 103 -13.97 0.77 2.17
N CYS A 104 -12.86 0.90 2.91
CA CYS A 104 -12.03 -0.26 3.29
C CYS A 104 -12.82 -1.28 4.11
N GLU A 105 -13.67 -0.81 5.03
CA GLU A 105 -14.44 -1.68 5.92
C GLU A 105 -15.52 -2.49 5.17
N ILE A 106 -16.12 -1.93 4.12
CA ILE A 106 -17.04 -2.64 3.21
C ILE A 106 -16.41 -3.94 2.67
N PHE A 107 -15.10 -3.92 2.43
CA PHE A 107 -14.33 -5.05 1.89
C PHE A 107 -13.57 -5.83 2.98
N HIS A 108 -13.78 -5.53 4.26
CA HIS A 108 -13.16 -6.27 5.34
C HIS A 108 -13.65 -7.74 5.34
N PRO A 109 -12.79 -8.76 5.56
CA PRO A 109 -13.17 -10.18 5.52
C PRO A 109 -14.32 -10.62 6.44
N ALA A 110 -14.62 -9.83 7.47
CA ALA A 110 -15.77 -10.05 8.36
C ALA A 110 -17.09 -9.53 7.76
N VAL A 111 -17.01 -8.49 6.92
CA VAL A 111 -18.16 -7.80 6.30
C VAL A 111 -18.49 -8.44 4.95
N ARG A 112 -17.51 -8.61 4.06
CA ARG A 112 -17.76 -9.09 2.70
C ARG A 112 -18.20 -10.55 2.62
N SER A 113 -19.02 -10.86 1.62
CA SER A 113 -19.40 -12.23 1.27
C SER A 113 -18.44 -12.80 0.23
N GLU A 114 -17.62 -13.79 0.60
CA GLU A 114 -16.66 -14.44 -0.30
C GLU A 114 -17.30 -15.15 -1.51
N LYS A 115 -18.62 -15.41 -1.47
CA LYS A 115 -19.39 -15.99 -2.59
C LYS A 115 -20.10 -14.94 -3.45
N GLY A 116 -20.03 -13.66 -3.05
CA GLY A 116 -20.67 -12.55 -3.76
C GLY A 116 -19.71 -11.83 -4.72
N TYR A 117 -20.21 -10.76 -5.32
CA TYR A 117 -19.52 -9.96 -6.34
C TYR A 117 -18.57 -8.90 -5.75
N TRP A 118 -17.98 -9.16 -4.59
CA TRP A 118 -17.21 -8.16 -3.86
C TRP A 118 -15.92 -7.75 -4.60
N MET A 119 -15.30 -8.68 -5.35
CA MET A 119 -14.06 -8.41 -6.09
C MET A 119 -14.31 -7.48 -7.28
N GLU A 120 -15.44 -7.68 -7.95
CA GLU A 120 -15.86 -6.87 -9.10
C GLU A 120 -16.21 -5.45 -8.63
N PHE A 121 -16.95 -5.30 -7.52
CA PHE A 121 -17.23 -3.99 -6.91
C PHE A 121 -15.96 -3.31 -6.43
N LEU A 122 -15.05 -4.04 -5.78
CA LEU A 122 -13.75 -3.52 -5.37
C LEU A 122 -12.95 -2.99 -6.57
N THR A 123 -13.01 -3.70 -7.70
CA THR A 123 -12.29 -3.33 -8.92
C THR A 123 -12.86 -2.06 -9.54
N GLU A 124 -14.18 -1.93 -9.68
CA GLU A 124 -14.82 -0.71 -10.20
C GLU A 124 -14.61 0.49 -9.27
N ILE A 125 -14.73 0.29 -7.96
CA ILE A 125 -14.46 1.34 -6.97
C ILE A 125 -13.00 1.78 -7.03
N ASN A 126 -12.06 0.84 -7.18
CA ASN A 126 -10.65 1.19 -7.37
C ASN A 126 -10.43 2.03 -8.64
N LYS A 127 -11.06 1.70 -9.77
CA LYS A 127 -10.96 2.52 -10.99
C LYS A 127 -11.41 3.96 -10.74
N LEU A 128 -12.50 4.15 -10.00
CA LEU A 128 -13.00 5.47 -9.63
C LEU A 128 -12.03 6.21 -8.71
N LEU A 129 -11.56 5.56 -7.64
CA LEU A 129 -10.60 6.15 -6.68
C LEU A 129 -9.27 6.53 -7.35
N GLN A 130 -8.84 5.78 -8.35
CA GLN A 130 -7.60 6.02 -9.09
C GLN A 130 -7.62 7.37 -9.82
N HIS A 131 -8.77 7.83 -10.29
CA HIS A 131 -8.90 9.17 -10.90
C HIS A 131 -8.57 10.30 -9.91
N ASP A 132 -8.81 10.07 -8.62
CA ASP A 132 -8.51 11.01 -7.54
C ASP A 132 -7.19 10.67 -6.81
N GLY A 133 -6.42 9.73 -7.36
CA GLY A 133 -5.06 9.42 -6.89
C GLY A 133 -5.00 8.49 -5.68
N TYR A 134 -6.05 7.69 -5.42
CA TYR A 134 -6.02 6.63 -4.40
C TYR A 134 -6.29 5.25 -5.00
N GLU A 135 -5.82 4.21 -4.31
CA GLU A 135 -6.23 2.83 -4.57
C GLU A 135 -6.35 2.06 -3.25
N LEU A 136 -7.27 1.10 -3.22
CA LEU A 136 -7.38 0.09 -2.18
C LEU A 136 -6.48 -1.08 -2.54
N TYR A 137 -5.65 -1.50 -1.60
CA TYR A 137 -4.67 -2.55 -1.78
C TYR A 137 -4.67 -3.53 -0.60
N PRO A 138 -4.33 -4.81 -0.80
CA PRO A 138 -4.24 -5.79 0.27
C PRO A 138 -3.06 -5.44 1.19
N ALA A 139 -3.38 -5.00 2.41
CA ALA A 139 -2.37 -4.53 3.37
C ALA A 139 -1.99 -5.62 4.38
N GLU A 140 -2.97 -6.43 4.79
CA GLU A 140 -2.81 -7.47 5.80
C GLU A 140 -3.62 -8.72 5.45
N LYS A 141 -3.49 -9.78 6.25
CA LYS A 141 -4.28 -11.00 6.13
C LYS A 141 -4.85 -11.45 7.47
N ILE A 142 -6.14 -11.78 7.48
CA ILE A 142 -6.81 -12.45 8.60
C ILE A 142 -7.35 -13.79 8.08
N SER A 143 -6.95 -14.90 8.70
CA SER A 143 -7.36 -16.25 8.25
C SER A 143 -7.10 -16.50 6.76
N ASN A 144 -5.95 -16.02 6.26
CA ASN A 144 -5.52 -16.04 4.86
C ASN A 144 -6.43 -15.26 3.88
N ARG A 145 -7.28 -14.36 4.37
CA ARG A 145 -8.08 -13.44 3.55
C ARG A 145 -7.51 -12.04 3.63
N ASP A 146 -7.46 -11.36 2.49
CA ASP A 146 -6.89 -10.02 2.39
C ASP A 146 -7.75 -8.98 3.11
N VAL A 147 -7.11 -8.18 3.97
CA VAL A 147 -7.65 -6.97 4.57
C VAL A 147 -7.13 -5.79 3.76
N TYR A 148 -8.05 -5.01 3.21
CA TYR A 148 -7.71 -3.88 2.36
C TYR A 148 -7.47 -2.61 3.18
N SER A 149 -6.45 -1.87 2.79
CA SER A 149 -6.24 -0.47 3.20
C SER A 149 -6.09 0.38 1.95
N TRP A 150 -5.98 1.69 2.10
CA TRP A 150 -5.80 2.61 0.98
C TRP A 150 -4.36 3.13 0.90
N ARG A 151 -3.91 3.49 -0.30
CA ARG A 151 -2.65 4.20 -0.55
C ARG A 151 -2.80 5.16 -1.73
N LEU A 152 -1.82 6.06 -1.90
CA LEU A 152 -1.73 6.87 -3.10
C LEU A 152 -1.56 5.98 -4.34
N TYR A 153 -2.46 6.15 -5.31
CA TYR A 153 -2.39 5.46 -6.58
C TYR A 153 -1.15 5.90 -7.34
N GLN A 154 -0.44 4.91 -7.85
CA GLN A 154 0.65 5.11 -8.78
C GLN A 154 0.19 4.58 -10.12
N PRO A 155 -0.07 5.45 -11.13
CA PRO A 155 -0.43 4.97 -12.44
C PRO A 155 0.66 4.04 -12.96
N GLU A 156 0.24 2.89 -13.47
CA GLU A 156 1.13 1.87 -14.08
C GLU A 156 1.98 2.43 -15.25
N ASN A 157 1.73 3.67 -15.67
CA ASN A 157 2.56 4.45 -16.58
C ASN A 157 3.93 4.90 -16.02
N GLU A 158 4.33 4.48 -14.82
CA GLU A 158 5.76 4.27 -14.58
C GLU A 158 6.23 3.08 -15.41
N MET A 159 6.74 3.36 -16.61
CA MET A 159 7.45 2.39 -17.47
C MET A 159 8.16 1.36 -16.60
N PHE A 160 7.69 0.11 -16.59
CA PHE A 160 8.24 -0.93 -15.73
C PHE A 160 9.76 -0.99 -15.94
N VAL A 161 10.56 -0.77 -14.90
CA VAL A 161 12.02 -0.88 -14.96
C VAL A 161 12.46 -2.04 -14.04
N PRO A 162 13.03 -3.12 -14.60
CA PRO A 162 13.41 -4.30 -13.81
C PRO A 162 14.54 -3.99 -12.83
N PHE A 163 14.66 -4.80 -11.77
CA PHE A 163 15.55 -4.61 -10.62
C PHE A 163 16.98 -4.22 -11.00
N SER A 164 17.59 -4.92 -11.95
CA SER A 164 18.96 -4.67 -12.37
C SER A 164 19.13 -3.31 -13.01
N GLN A 165 18.10 -2.79 -13.68
CA GLN A 165 18.15 -1.52 -14.39
C GLN A 165 17.87 -0.36 -13.44
N ARG A 166 16.86 -0.47 -12.57
CA ARG A 166 16.57 0.59 -11.59
C ARG A 166 17.69 0.75 -10.56
N ASN A 167 18.38 -0.34 -10.20
CA ASN A 167 19.48 -0.33 -9.23
C ASN A 167 20.88 -0.29 -9.87
N LYS A 168 20.99 0.01 -11.17
CA LYS A 168 22.22 -0.15 -11.96
C LYS A 168 23.43 0.57 -11.34
N LYS A 169 23.22 1.76 -10.78
CA LYS A 169 24.27 2.57 -10.15
C LYS A 169 24.75 1.95 -8.83
N ALA A 170 23.83 1.65 -7.90
CA ALA A 170 24.11 0.98 -6.63
C ALA A 170 24.78 -0.40 -6.82
N ILE A 171 24.36 -1.18 -7.81
CA ILE A 171 25.00 -2.45 -8.19
C ILE A 171 26.44 -2.23 -8.65
N LYS A 172 26.67 -1.24 -9.52
CA LYS A 172 28.02 -0.90 -10.03
C LYS A 172 28.94 -0.41 -8.91
N GLN A 173 28.39 0.30 -7.93
CA GLN A 173 29.10 0.81 -6.75
C GLN A 173 29.25 -0.23 -5.63
N LYS A 174 28.71 -1.44 -5.80
CA LYS A 174 28.71 -2.55 -4.81
C LYS A 174 27.99 -2.20 -3.50
N GLU A 175 27.05 -1.28 -3.55
CA GLU A 175 26.16 -0.95 -2.43
C GLU A 175 25.08 -2.02 -2.27
N ILE A 176 24.63 -2.59 -3.38
CA ILE A 176 23.78 -3.78 -3.41
C ILE A 176 24.64 -4.97 -3.82
N VAL A 177 24.78 -5.94 -2.92
CA VAL A 177 25.51 -7.19 -3.16
C VAL A 177 24.55 -8.35 -3.06
N LEU A 178 24.22 -8.96 -4.20
CA LEU A 178 23.31 -10.10 -4.26
C LEU A 178 24.05 -11.38 -4.63
N ARG A 179 23.77 -12.47 -3.90
CA ARG A 179 24.25 -13.82 -4.21
C ARG A 179 23.09 -14.80 -4.12
N ILE A 180 22.78 -15.46 -5.22
CA ILE A 180 21.76 -16.53 -5.28
C ILE A 180 22.46 -17.82 -5.70
N LYS A 181 22.48 -18.80 -4.78
CA LYS A 181 23.09 -20.12 -5.00
C LYS A 181 22.41 -20.85 -6.14
N ARG A 182 23.12 -21.79 -6.77
CA ARG A 182 22.64 -22.49 -7.97
C ARG A 182 21.39 -23.32 -7.70
N GLU A 183 21.35 -23.95 -6.54
CA GLU A 183 20.25 -24.78 -6.06
C GLU A 183 18.98 -23.95 -5.93
N VAL A 184 19.11 -22.73 -5.40
CA VAL A 184 18.00 -21.78 -5.23
C VAL A 184 17.49 -21.28 -6.58
N ARG A 185 18.39 -20.96 -7.52
CA ARG A 185 18.00 -20.62 -8.91
C ARG A 185 17.23 -21.75 -9.58
N ASN A 186 17.59 -23.00 -9.31
CA ASN A 186 16.85 -24.15 -9.82
C ASN A 186 15.45 -24.26 -9.19
N GLN A 187 15.31 -23.99 -7.89
CA GLN A 187 14.00 -23.92 -7.23
C GLN A 187 13.12 -22.83 -7.87
N ILE A 188 13.66 -21.63 -8.08
CA ILE A 188 12.98 -20.53 -8.77
C ILE A 188 12.54 -20.96 -10.18
N TYR A 189 13.42 -21.62 -10.93
CA TYR A 189 13.08 -22.13 -12.26
C TYR A 189 11.96 -23.20 -12.23
N GLN A 190 11.91 -24.07 -11.20
CA GLN A 190 10.79 -25.01 -11.06
C GLN A 190 9.46 -24.28 -10.78
N ILE A 191 9.49 -23.19 -10.00
CA ILE A 191 8.32 -22.33 -9.82
C ILE A 191 7.91 -21.70 -11.16
N PHE A 192 8.84 -21.16 -11.94
CA PHE A 192 8.50 -20.61 -13.27
C PHE A 192 7.83 -21.63 -14.17
N LYS A 193 8.31 -22.88 -14.18
CA LYS A 193 7.64 -23.96 -14.92
C LYS A 193 6.21 -24.24 -14.43
N LYS A 194 5.94 -24.10 -13.13
CA LYS A 194 4.58 -24.26 -12.57
C LYS A 194 3.63 -23.17 -13.07
N TYR A 195 4.13 -21.96 -13.31
CA TYR A 195 3.35 -20.80 -13.76
C TYR A 195 3.53 -20.47 -15.26
N ASP A 196 4.09 -21.39 -16.04
CA ASP A 196 4.32 -21.20 -17.49
C ASP A 196 3.09 -21.66 -18.29
N PHE A 197 2.04 -20.85 -18.28
CA PHE A 197 0.81 -21.09 -19.04
C PHE A 197 0.81 -20.36 -20.39
N ARG A 198 -0.11 -20.72 -21.27
CA ARG A 198 -0.34 -20.01 -22.54
C ARG A 198 -1.43 -18.96 -22.36
N PHE A 199 -1.22 -17.79 -22.93
CA PHE A 199 -2.23 -16.73 -22.99
C PHE A 199 -2.33 -16.15 -24.40
N ARG A 200 -3.49 -15.58 -24.71
CA ARG A 200 -3.74 -14.93 -26.00
C ARG A 200 -3.13 -13.54 -25.98
N LYS A 201 -2.26 -13.27 -26.94
CA LYS A 201 -1.65 -11.96 -27.16
C LYS A 201 -2.15 -11.41 -28.50
N THR A 202 -2.68 -10.20 -28.48
CA THR A 202 -3.06 -9.49 -29.69
C THR A 202 -1.91 -8.58 -30.13
N SER A 203 -1.44 -8.73 -31.36
CA SER A 203 -0.43 -7.86 -31.95
C SER A 203 -0.99 -6.46 -32.27
N GLU A 204 -0.09 -5.51 -32.55
CA GLU A 204 -0.47 -4.16 -33.04
C GLU A 204 -1.28 -4.20 -34.35
N THR A 205 -1.17 -5.29 -35.11
CA THR A 205 -1.91 -5.52 -36.36
C THR A 205 -3.25 -6.25 -36.14
N GLY A 206 -3.64 -6.50 -34.88
CA GLY A 206 -4.90 -7.15 -34.51
C GLY A 206 -4.90 -8.68 -34.57
N TRP A 207 -3.75 -9.31 -34.80
CA TRP A 207 -3.63 -10.77 -34.84
C TRP A 207 -3.50 -11.35 -33.44
N VAL A 208 -4.23 -12.42 -33.16
CA VAL A 208 -4.24 -13.08 -31.85
C VAL A 208 -3.42 -14.37 -31.92
N ASP A 209 -2.33 -14.42 -31.16
CA ASP A 209 -1.44 -15.58 -31.03
C ASP A 209 -1.47 -16.14 -29.61
N ASP A 210 -1.36 -17.47 -29.46
CA ASP A 210 -1.19 -18.12 -28.16
C ASP A 210 0.30 -18.23 -27.82
N VAL A 211 0.76 -17.46 -26.81
CA VAL A 211 2.17 -17.35 -26.42
C VAL A 211 2.38 -17.92 -25.01
N LEU A 212 3.52 -18.57 -24.78
CA LEU A 212 3.91 -18.99 -23.42
C LEU A 212 4.43 -17.79 -22.62
N VAL A 213 4.08 -17.73 -21.33
CA VAL A 213 4.60 -16.69 -20.41
C VAL A 213 6.13 -16.65 -20.44
N SER A 214 6.80 -17.80 -20.45
CA SER A 214 8.27 -17.88 -20.51
C SER A 214 8.88 -17.29 -21.79
N GLU A 215 8.21 -17.43 -22.94
CA GLU A 215 8.65 -16.88 -24.22
C GLU A 215 8.51 -15.36 -24.22
N GLU A 216 7.37 -14.86 -23.72
CA GLU A 216 7.10 -13.43 -23.63
C GLU A 216 8.08 -12.73 -22.67
N ILE A 217 8.41 -13.36 -21.54
CA ILE A 217 9.32 -12.77 -20.54
C ILE A 217 10.71 -12.53 -21.12
N LEU A 218 11.23 -13.43 -21.97
CA LEU A 218 12.51 -13.17 -22.63
C LEU A 218 12.43 -12.01 -23.62
N GLN A 219 11.28 -11.80 -24.27
CA GLN A 219 11.07 -10.63 -25.13
C GLN A 219 11.00 -9.34 -24.31
N ASP A 220 10.26 -9.36 -23.19
CA ASP A 220 10.19 -8.24 -22.26
C ASP A 220 11.59 -7.87 -21.73
N ILE A 221 12.41 -8.86 -21.34
CA ILE A 221 13.79 -8.63 -20.90
C ILE A 221 14.61 -7.97 -22.02
N LYS A 222 14.46 -8.42 -23.27
CA LYS A 222 15.17 -7.88 -24.45
C LYS A 222 14.90 -6.40 -24.69
N MET A 223 13.76 -5.87 -24.22
CA MET A 223 13.48 -4.42 -24.27
C MET A 223 14.45 -3.59 -23.42
N PHE A 224 15.08 -4.19 -22.40
CA PHE A 224 15.99 -3.50 -21.48
C PHE A 224 17.46 -3.87 -21.72
N TYR A 225 17.74 -5.14 -22.01
CA TYR A 225 19.08 -5.63 -22.26
C TYR A 225 19.08 -7.02 -22.93
N THR A 226 20.17 -7.36 -23.62
CA THR A 226 20.35 -8.70 -24.21
C THR A 226 20.48 -9.78 -23.12
N PRO A 227 19.60 -10.80 -23.08
CA PRO A 227 19.72 -11.91 -22.15
C PRO A 227 21.02 -12.67 -22.36
N LYS A 228 21.83 -12.80 -21.30
CA LYS A 228 23.13 -13.48 -21.35
C LYS A 228 23.31 -14.40 -20.16
N CYS A 229 24.09 -15.47 -20.36
CA CYS A 229 24.45 -16.42 -19.34
C CYS A 229 25.89 -16.94 -19.51
N PHE A 230 26.49 -17.46 -18.45
CA PHE A 230 27.80 -18.10 -18.53
C PHE A 230 27.69 -19.50 -19.15
N ASN A 231 28.39 -19.72 -20.25
CA ASN A 231 28.49 -21.04 -20.88
C ASN A 231 29.50 -21.95 -20.14
N LYS A 232 29.71 -23.17 -20.64
CA LYS A 232 30.66 -24.15 -20.07
C LYS A 232 32.11 -23.66 -20.03
N GLU A 233 32.48 -22.70 -20.89
CA GLU A 233 33.81 -22.07 -20.94
C GLU A 233 33.90 -20.83 -20.04
N ASN A 234 32.89 -20.58 -19.21
CA ASN A 234 32.78 -19.39 -18.36
C ASN A 234 32.78 -18.06 -19.14
N LYS A 235 32.36 -18.08 -20.41
CA LYS A 235 32.13 -16.89 -21.23
C LYS A 235 30.69 -16.45 -21.10
N PHE A 236 30.48 -15.13 -20.98
CA PHE A 236 29.15 -14.54 -20.87
C PHE A 236 28.56 -14.29 -22.27
N VAL A 237 27.72 -15.21 -22.72
CA VAL A 237 27.18 -15.26 -24.09
C VAL A 237 25.67 -15.07 -24.09
N GLU A 238 25.11 -14.69 -25.24
CA GLU A 238 23.66 -14.56 -25.43
C GLU A 238 22.96 -15.92 -25.28
N THR A 239 21.73 -15.89 -24.77
CA THR A 239 20.88 -17.07 -24.62
C THR A 239 19.42 -16.75 -24.85
N ASP A 240 18.73 -17.65 -25.56
CA ASP A 240 17.27 -17.65 -25.70
C ASP A 240 16.61 -18.72 -24.81
N SER A 241 17.41 -19.42 -24.00
CA SER A 241 16.93 -20.45 -23.07
C SER A 241 16.67 -19.82 -21.70
N LEU A 242 15.41 -19.72 -21.30
CA LEU A 242 15.03 -19.22 -19.97
C LEU A 242 15.72 -20.03 -18.87
N LYS A 243 15.82 -21.35 -19.03
CA LYS A 243 16.52 -22.22 -18.08
C LYS A 243 17.98 -21.82 -17.91
N ASP A 244 18.70 -21.65 -19.02
CA ASP A 244 20.12 -21.31 -18.98
C ASP A 244 20.33 -19.88 -18.48
N PHE A 245 19.42 -18.98 -18.85
CA PHE A 245 19.37 -17.63 -18.30
C PHE A 245 19.27 -17.67 -16.78
N ILE A 246 18.21 -18.25 -16.19
CA ILE A 246 18.01 -18.26 -14.73
C ILE A 246 19.16 -18.94 -13.99
N LEU A 247 19.60 -20.10 -14.49
CA LEU A 247 20.64 -20.85 -13.83
C LEU A 247 21.98 -20.09 -13.92
N PHE A 248 22.40 -19.63 -15.10
CA PHE A 248 23.77 -19.18 -15.37
C PHE A 248 23.94 -17.66 -15.59
N THR A 249 22.93 -16.82 -15.37
CA THR A 249 23.06 -15.36 -15.48
C THR A 249 23.59 -14.68 -14.20
N LEU A 250 23.74 -13.37 -14.20
CA LEU A 250 24.09 -12.58 -13.01
C LEU A 250 22.93 -12.61 -11.99
N PRO A 251 23.18 -12.60 -10.67
CA PRO A 251 22.12 -12.69 -9.66
C PRO A 251 20.98 -11.67 -9.84
N TYR A 252 21.30 -10.45 -10.25
CA TYR A 252 20.32 -9.37 -10.47
C TYR A 252 19.35 -9.70 -11.61
N ASN A 253 19.83 -10.31 -12.69
CA ASN A 253 19.03 -10.71 -13.84
C ASN A 253 18.06 -11.87 -13.51
N VAL A 254 18.36 -12.67 -12.46
CA VAL A 254 17.39 -13.64 -11.92
C VAL A 254 16.23 -12.92 -11.23
N ILE A 255 16.51 -11.82 -10.52
CA ILE A 255 15.49 -11.00 -9.88
C ILE A 255 14.59 -10.34 -10.93
N ASP A 256 15.17 -9.82 -12.01
CA ASP A 256 14.38 -9.25 -13.11
C ASP A 256 13.38 -10.25 -13.68
N ALA A 257 13.80 -11.50 -13.91
CA ALA A 257 12.89 -12.54 -14.38
C ALA A 257 11.75 -12.82 -13.39
N ILE A 258 12.03 -12.80 -12.08
CA ILE A 258 11.00 -12.96 -11.04
C ILE A 258 9.96 -11.83 -11.14
N GLU A 259 10.40 -10.58 -11.32
CA GLU A 259 9.49 -9.44 -11.46
C GLU A 259 8.66 -9.51 -12.74
N PHE A 260 9.26 -9.89 -13.86
CA PHE A 260 8.52 -10.10 -15.10
C PHE A 260 7.49 -11.23 -14.97
N PHE A 261 7.82 -12.35 -14.32
CA PHE A 261 6.82 -13.39 -14.00
C PHE A 261 5.69 -12.82 -13.13
N GLY A 262 6.02 -11.93 -12.18
CA GLY A 262 5.04 -11.22 -11.35
C GLY A 262 4.07 -10.31 -12.13
N LYS A 263 4.44 -9.86 -13.34
CA LYS A 263 3.55 -9.09 -14.22
C LYS A 263 2.45 -9.96 -14.85
N TYR A 264 2.76 -11.23 -15.12
CA TYR A 264 1.84 -12.16 -15.78
C TYR A 264 1.07 -13.06 -14.82
N CYS A 265 1.53 -13.20 -13.57
CA CYS A 265 1.01 -14.19 -12.62
C CYS A 265 0.43 -13.55 -11.36
N ASN A 266 -0.59 -14.20 -10.79
CA ASN A 266 -1.33 -13.73 -9.61
C ASN A 266 -0.50 -13.81 -8.30
N ASN A 267 -1.12 -13.40 -7.18
CA ASN A 267 -0.55 -13.39 -5.83
C ASN A 267 0.09 -14.72 -5.37
N ASP A 268 -0.31 -15.87 -5.94
CA ASP A 268 0.25 -17.18 -5.60
C ASP A 268 1.74 -17.33 -5.96
N LEU A 269 2.19 -16.72 -7.08
CA LEU A 269 3.60 -16.69 -7.45
C LEU A 269 4.42 -15.97 -6.38
N ALA A 270 3.92 -14.83 -5.88
CA ALA A 270 4.60 -14.05 -4.86
C ALA A 270 4.78 -14.84 -3.57
N ALA A 271 3.77 -15.60 -3.15
CA ALA A 271 3.87 -16.48 -1.98
C ALA A 271 4.94 -17.57 -2.16
N ASP A 272 4.96 -18.25 -3.32
CA ASP A 272 5.94 -19.31 -3.62
C ASP A 272 7.38 -18.75 -3.65
N ILE A 273 7.59 -17.62 -4.33
CA ILE A 273 8.91 -16.95 -4.42
C ILE A 273 9.37 -16.47 -3.04
N ASN A 274 8.50 -15.82 -2.26
CA ASN A 274 8.84 -15.33 -0.93
C ASN A 274 9.19 -16.48 0.02
N THR A 275 8.55 -17.65 -0.13
CA THR A 275 8.91 -18.86 0.60
C THR A 275 10.33 -19.32 0.25
N ILE A 276 10.72 -19.32 -1.03
CA ILE A 276 12.08 -19.66 -1.46
C ILE A 276 13.09 -18.68 -0.87
N PHE A 277 12.82 -17.37 -0.92
CA PHE A 277 13.72 -16.37 -0.36
C PHE A 277 13.93 -16.56 1.14
N ASN A 278 12.86 -16.73 1.91
CA ASN A 278 12.91 -16.94 3.35
C ASN A 278 13.71 -18.20 3.73
N LEU A 279 13.43 -19.33 3.09
CA LEU A 279 14.13 -20.61 3.36
C LEU A 279 15.62 -20.56 3.03
N ASN A 280 16.05 -19.64 2.17
CA ASN A 280 17.43 -19.51 1.72
C ASN A 280 18.15 -18.26 2.25
N GLY A 281 17.54 -17.54 3.21
CA GLY A 281 18.13 -16.35 3.83
C GLY A 281 18.38 -15.20 2.85
N ILE A 282 17.56 -15.08 1.82
CA ILE A 282 17.60 -13.96 0.87
C ILE A 282 16.69 -12.86 1.42
N SER A 283 17.27 -11.74 1.83
CA SER A 283 16.53 -10.60 2.40
C SER A 283 15.81 -9.75 1.34
N LEU A 284 15.04 -10.39 0.47
CA LEU A 284 14.22 -9.77 -0.56
C LEU A 284 12.79 -10.31 -0.48
N LYS A 285 11.81 -9.52 -0.92
CA LYS A 285 10.40 -9.91 -1.02
C LYS A 285 9.82 -9.46 -2.36
N LEU A 286 9.10 -10.34 -3.05
CA LEU A 286 8.24 -9.98 -4.18
C LEU A 286 6.90 -9.46 -3.64
N ASN A 287 6.57 -8.21 -3.96
CA ASN A 287 5.38 -7.50 -3.53
C ASN A 287 4.81 -6.72 -4.73
N ASN A 288 3.56 -6.97 -5.10
CA ASN A 288 2.88 -6.37 -6.26
C ASN A 288 3.75 -6.32 -7.54
N GLY A 289 4.37 -7.45 -7.89
CA GLY A 289 5.21 -7.58 -9.09
C GLY A 289 6.60 -6.94 -9.00
N LYS A 290 6.96 -6.29 -7.89
CA LYS A 290 8.28 -5.68 -7.66
C LYS A 290 9.01 -6.31 -6.49
N ILE A 291 10.34 -6.37 -6.60
CA ILE A 291 11.23 -6.90 -5.58
C ILE A 291 11.70 -5.75 -4.66
N GLU A 292 11.42 -5.93 -3.38
CA GLU A 292 11.75 -5.01 -2.29
C GLU A 292 12.78 -5.67 -1.36
N SER A 293 13.67 -4.88 -0.76
CA SER A 293 14.63 -5.35 0.24
C SER A 293 13.98 -5.43 1.62
N ILE A 294 14.21 -6.52 2.36
CA ILE A 294 13.72 -6.71 3.73
C ILE A 294 14.60 -5.93 4.75
N VAL A 295 15.86 -5.65 4.42
CA VAL A 295 16.87 -5.09 5.36
C VAL A 295 16.92 -3.56 5.37
N THR A 296 16.27 -2.91 4.42
CA THR A 296 16.06 -1.48 4.51
C THR A 296 14.86 -1.28 5.42
N SER A 297 15.08 -0.56 6.53
CA SER A 297 14.03 -0.07 7.42
C SER A 297 13.05 0.77 6.59
N HIS A 298 12.13 0.12 5.90
CA HIS A 298 11.07 0.76 5.16
C HIS A 298 9.83 0.73 6.01
N ILE A 299 9.00 1.74 5.79
CA ILE A 299 7.64 1.75 6.26
C ILE A 299 6.94 0.58 5.56
N THR A 300 6.66 -0.49 6.30
CA THR A 300 5.95 -1.63 5.70
C THR A 300 4.50 -1.22 5.43
N ASN A 301 3.90 -1.81 4.39
CA ASN A 301 2.48 -1.61 4.07
C ASN A 301 1.56 -1.85 5.29
N SER A 302 1.86 -2.87 6.11
CA SER A 302 1.17 -3.12 7.37
C SER A 302 1.34 -1.97 8.38
N SER A 303 2.53 -1.37 8.49
CA SER A 303 2.76 -0.21 9.35
C SER A 303 2.02 1.06 8.90
N LEU A 304 1.68 1.16 7.61
CA LEU A 304 0.86 2.26 7.07
C LEU A 304 -0.64 1.99 7.18
N ALA A 305 -1.05 0.72 7.22
CA ALA A 305 -2.46 0.35 7.31
C ALA A 305 -3.09 0.88 8.60
N SER A 306 -2.32 0.84 9.70
CA SER A 306 -2.70 1.28 11.02
C SER A 306 -2.56 2.79 11.24
N ILE A 307 -2.45 3.63 10.21
CA ILE A 307 -2.43 5.09 10.37
C ILE A 307 -3.80 5.62 9.98
N GLY A 308 -4.54 6.15 10.95
CA GLY A 308 -5.81 6.84 10.70
C GLY A 308 -5.58 8.12 9.88
N GLU A 309 -4.72 9.02 10.36
CA GLU A 309 -4.57 10.37 9.75
C GLU A 309 -4.01 10.33 8.33
N VAL A 310 -4.83 10.75 7.36
CA VAL A 310 -4.51 10.70 5.92
C VAL A 310 -3.23 11.46 5.58
N GLY A 311 -3.04 12.67 6.12
CA GLY A 311 -1.90 13.52 5.77
C GLY A 311 -0.55 12.89 6.16
N LEU A 312 -0.48 12.30 7.36
CA LEU A 312 0.69 11.57 7.84
C LEU A 312 0.96 10.36 6.95
N LYS A 313 -0.08 9.57 6.64
CA LYS A 313 0.06 8.38 5.78
C LYS A 313 0.52 8.74 4.37
N GLU A 314 -0.02 9.79 3.76
CA GLU A 314 0.42 10.30 2.45
C GLU A 314 1.90 10.74 2.48
N LEU A 315 2.29 11.55 3.46
CA LEU A 315 3.68 12.06 3.56
C LEU A 315 4.69 10.92 3.71
N LEU A 316 4.33 9.87 4.45
CA LEU A 316 5.15 8.68 4.61
C LEU A 316 5.25 7.86 3.33
N GLN A 317 4.16 7.70 2.59
CA GLN A 317 4.17 7.05 1.26
C GLN A 317 5.03 7.84 0.27
N GLU A 318 4.89 9.17 0.24
CA GLU A 318 5.74 10.03 -0.59
C GLU A 318 7.22 9.94 -0.20
N ALA A 319 7.52 9.98 1.10
CA ALA A 319 8.88 9.86 1.61
C ALA A 319 9.54 8.53 1.22
N SER A 320 8.84 7.39 1.34
CA SER A 320 9.35 6.09 0.88
C SER A 320 9.59 6.10 -0.63
N ARG A 321 8.62 6.58 -1.40
CA ARG A 321 8.71 6.64 -2.87
C ARG A 321 9.92 7.45 -3.34
N TYR A 322 10.17 8.62 -2.76
CA TYR A 322 11.33 9.44 -3.13
C TYR A 322 12.63 8.79 -2.70
N TYR A 323 12.65 8.11 -1.55
CA TYR A 323 13.83 7.40 -1.07
C TYR A 323 14.21 6.23 -2.00
N GLU A 324 13.22 5.43 -2.43
CA GLU A 324 13.39 4.32 -3.39
C GLU A 324 13.91 4.80 -4.75
N LYS A 325 13.57 6.03 -5.15
CA LYS A 325 14.05 6.66 -6.39
C LYS A 325 15.41 7.36 -6.25
N GLU A 326 16.13 7.13 -5.14
CA GLU A 326 17.38 7.82 -4.78
C GLU A 326 17.26 9.36 -4.72
N ASN A 327 16.04 9.90 -4.59
CA ASN A 327 15.80 11.33 -4.47
C ASN A 327 15.78 11.73 -2.99
N LEU A 328 16.95 11.60 -2.36
CA LEU A 328 17.11 11.61 -0.90
C LEU A 328 16.74 12.96 -0.27
N ASN A 329 16.97 14.06 -0.96
CA ASN A 329 16.64 15.39 -0.45
C ASN A 329 15.12 15.57 -0.30
N ILE A 330 14.34 15.21 -1.33
CA ILE A 330 12.87 15.26 -1.25
C ILE A 330 12.36 14.21 -0.27
N ALA A 331 12.98 13.02 -0.23
CA ALA A 331 12.60 11.98 0.72
C ALA A 331 12.72 12.44 2.18
N VAL A 332 13.83 13.11 2.53
CA VAL A 332 14.06 13.66 3.87
C VAL A 332 13.10 14.81 4.16
N GLU A 333 12.84 15.69 3.19
CA GLU A 333 11.85 16.77 3.34
C GLU A 333 10.46 16.21 3.69
N LYS A 334 9.97 15.25 2.91
CA LYS A 334 8.67 14.62 3.13
C LYS A 334 8.59 13.84 4.44
N LEU A 335 9.66 13.14 4.81
CA LEU A 335 9.73 12.44 6.09
C LEU A 335 9.74 13.41 7.28
N TRP A 336 10.39 14.57 7.14
CA TRP A 336 10.37 15.59 8.20
C TRP A 336 9.02 16.27 8.33
N ASP A 337 8.33 16.52 7.20
CA ASP A 337 6.95 17.01 7.25
C ASP A 337 6.02 15.96 7.89
N ALA A 338 6.23 14.66 7.62
CA ALA A 338 5.53 13.58 8.32
C ALA A 338 5.82 13.61 9.83
N PHE A 339 7.08 13.82 10.23
CA PHE A 339 7.45 13.97 11.64
C PHE A 339 6.80 15.19 12.29
N GLU A 340 6.73 16.33 11.60
CA GLU A 340 6.01 17.51 12.11
C GLU A 340 4.49 17.24 12.23
N ARG A 341 3.91 16.50 11.29
CA ARG A 341 2.49 16.11 11.29
C ARG A 341 2.18 15.15 12.44
N LEU A 342 3.04 14.15 12.67
CA LEU A 342 2.96 13.20 13.79
C LEU A 342 2.91 13.93 15.15
N LYS A 343 3.72 14.98 15.33
CA LYS A 343 3.71 15.78 16.58
C LYS A 343 2.38 16.49 16.84
N THR A 344 1.49 16.55 15.86
CA THR A 344 0.14 17.14 15.95
C THR A 344 -0.97 16.11 15.72
N TYR A 345 -0.67 14.80 15.80
CA TYR A 345 -1.62 13.73 15.49
C TYR A 345 -2.94 13.84 16.27
N TYR A 346 -2.88 14.26 17.54
CA TYR A 346 -4.07 14.40 18.41
C TYR A 346 -4.71 15.81 18.38
N SER A 347 -4.39 16.65 17.38
CA SER A 347 -4.99 17.97 17.19
C SER A 347 -6.41 17.87 16.59
N PRO A 348 -7.36 18.77 16.92
CA PRO A 348 -7.25 19.94 17.78
C PRO A 348 -7.44 19.66 19.28
N THR A 349 -7.77 18.41 19.64
CA THR A 349 -8.06 18.01 21.03
C THR A 349 -6.86 18.27 21.96
N LEU A 350 -5.64 17.99 21.48
CA LEU A 350 -4.39 18.26 22.19
C LEU A 350 -3.52 19.25 21.40
N ASP A 351 -2.91 20.18 22.12
CA ASP A 351 -1.84 21.00 21.55
C ASP A 351 -0.60 20.15 21.21
N LYS A 352 0.30 20.69 20.37
CA LYS A 352 1.50 19.98 19.90
C LYS A 352 2.34 19.38 21.03
N LYS A 353 2.49 20.10 22.15
CA LYS A 353 3.33 19.63 23.28
C LYS A 353 2.66 18.45 23.99
N LYS A 354 1.35 18.56 24.26
CA LYS A 354 0.57 17.48 24.87
C LYS A 354 0.45 16.27 23.95
N SER A 355 0.32 16.48 22.64
CA SER A 355 0.30 15.40 21.65
C SER A 355 1.61 14.60 21.68
N VAL A 356 2.77 15.28 21.66
CA VAL A 356 4.09 14.61 21.78
C VAL A 356 4.24 13.87 23.11
N ASN A 357 3.80 14.46 24.22
CA ASN A 357 3.83 13.80 25.53
C ASN A 357 2.99 12.50 25.52
N ARG A 358 1.76 12.54 24.99
CA ARG A 358 0.92 11.34 24.88
C ARG A 358 1.56 10.24 24.03
N ILE A 359 2.15 10.62 22.89
CA ILE A 359 2.84 9.65 22.01
C ILE A 359 4.01 9.00 22.76
N THR A 360 4.86 9.79 23.41
CA THR A 360 6.05 9.30 24.11
C THR A 360 5.70 8.51 25.39
N GLU A 361 4.62 8.84 26.09
CA GLU A 361 4.05 8.04 27.20
C GLU A 361 3.58 6.67 26.70
N SER A 362 2.89 6.64 25.56
CA SER A 362 2.39 5.40 24.95
C SER A 362 3.57 4.51 24.49
N MET A 363 4.56 5.10 23.82
CA MET A 363 5.78 4.40 23.39
C MET A 363 6.61 3.86 24.56
N SER A 364 6.63 4.55 25.71
CA SER A 364 7.45 4.14 26.85
C SER A 364 6.80 3.05 27.71
N GLY A 365 5.49 2.81 27.59
CA GLY A 365 4.77 1.83 28.40
C GLY A 365 4.89 2.11 29.90
N ASN A 366 4.88 3.39 30.30
CA ASN A 366 5.13 3.86 31.68
C ASN A 366 6.52 3.55 32.26
N ASN A 367 7.52 3.31 31.40
CA ASN A 367 8.91 3.11 31.82
C ASN A 367 9.73 4.41 31.67
N GLU A 368 10.12 5.00 32.80
CA GLU A 368 10.76 6.33 32.84
C GLU A 368 12.05 6.43 32.01
N PRO A 369 13.03 5.49 32.09
CA PRO A 369 14.18 5.47 31.18
C PRO A 369 13.84 5.53 29.69
N PHE A 370 12.77 4.86 29.25
CA PHE A 370 12.33 4.91 27.85
C PHE A 370 11.62 6.22 27.53
N LYS A 371 10.88 6.80 28.48
CA LYS A 371 10.26 8.12 28.31
C LYS A 371 11.31 9.19 28.07
N GLU A 372 12.34 9.25 28.91
CA GLU A 372 13.46 10.17 28.76
C GLU A 372 14.19 9.98 27.42
N LEU A 373 14.39 8.72 26.99
CA LEU A 373 15.00 8.40 25.71
C LEU A 373 14.20 8.96 24.54
N PHE A 374 12.90 8.68 24.47
CA PHE A 374 12.06 9.12 23.36
C PHE A 374 11.87 10.64 23.36
N ASP A 375 11.69 11.27 24.52
CA ASP A 375 11.62 12.73 24.63
C ASP A 375 12.87 13.40 24.06
N ARG A 376 14.05 12.86 24.39
CA ARG A 376 15.33 13.35 23.85
C ARG A 376 15.42 13.15 22.35
N GLU A 377 14.98 12.02 21.80
CA GLU A 377 15.00 11.81 20.34
C GLU A 377 14.03 12.76 19.60
N PHE A 378 12.81 12.96 20.10
CA PHE A 378 11.87 13.95 19.53
C PHE A 378 12.46 15.37 19.56
N TYR A 379 13.12 15.74 20.66
CA TYR A 379 13.79 17.03 20.80
C TYR A 379 14.95 17.18 19.80
N GLU A 380 15.85 16.20 19.73
CA GLU A 380 17.02 16.25 18.85
C GLU A 380 16.64 16.27 17.36
N LEU A 381 15.65 15.48 16.93
CA LEU A 381 15.15 15.55 15.54
C LEU A 381 14.49 16.89 15.22
N THR A 382 13.77 17.48 16.19
CA THR A 382 13.24 18.85 16.03
C THR A 382 14.36 19.87 15.88
N LYS A 383 15.44 19.74 16.66
CA LYS A 383 16.63 20.59 16.57
C LYS A 383 17.36 20.42 15.23
N ILE A 384 17.48 19.19 14.73
CA ILE A 384 18.07 18.92 13.41
C ILE A 384 17.24 19.62 12.31
N GLY A 385 15.92 19.44 12.32
CA GLY A 385 15.03 20.08 11.34
C GLY A 385 15.07 21.61 11.36
N ASN A 386 15.35 22.19 12.53
CA ASN A 386 15.48 23.64 12.68
C ASN A 386 16.87 24.20 12.33
N ASN A 387 17.89 23.36 12.14
CA ASN A 387 19.28 23.81 11.95
C ASN A 387 19.84 23.47 10.57
N PHE A 388 19.42 22.36 9.97
CA PHE A 388 19.84 21.93 8.64
C PHE A 388 18.80 22.30 7.60
N ARG A 389 19.23 22.54 6.36
CA ARG A 389 18.38 22.88 5.22
C ARG A 389 17.65 21.65 4.68
N ILE A 390 16.74 21.11 5.51
CA ILE A 390 15.87 20.01 5.14
C ILE A 390 14.82 20.50 4.14
N ARG A 391 14.28 21.71 4.33
CA ARG A 391 13.42 22.37 3.36
C ARG A 391 14.26 23.26 2.44
N HIS A 392 14.17 23.03 1.13
CA HIS A 392 15.04 23.68 0.15
C HIS A 392 14.93 25.22 0.09
N HIS A 393 13.87 25.81 0.62
CA HIS A 393 13.65 27.26 0.61
C HIS A 393 14.27 27.99 1.82
N GLU A 394 14.79 27.29 2.84
CA GLU A 394 15.34 27.91 4.04
C GLU A 394 16.82 28.31 3.84
N THR A 395 17.10 29.58 3.58
CA THR A 395 18.45 30.08 3.23
C THR A 395 19.38 30.35 4.42
N THR A 396 18.86 30.30 5.65
CA THR A 396 19.62 30.58 6.89
C THR A 396 20.13 29.33 7.60
N LYS A 397 19.90 28.15 7.02
CA LYS A 397 20.23 26.85 7.61
C LYS A 397 21.52 26.28 7.04
N VAL A 398 22.10 25.30 7.74
CA VAL A 398 23.29 24.58 7.28
C VAL A 398 22.91 23.71 6.08
N ASP A 399 23.56 23.94 4.93
CA ASP A 399 23.35 23.13 3.73
C ASP A 399 23.78 21.67 3.93
N ILE A 400 23.08 20.76 3.27
CA ILE A 400 23.39 19.32 3.25
C ILE A 400 23.90 18.99 1.85
N GLU A 401 25.21 18.80 1.70
CA GLU A 401 25.84 18.57 0.39
C GLU A 401 26.08 17.08 0.08
N ASP A 402 26.35 16.26 1.10
CA ASP A 402 26.59 14.82 0.96
C ASP A 402 25.28 14.03 1.05
N ASN A 403 24.96 13.26 0.01
CA ASN A 403 23.83 12.34 -0.02
C ASN A 403 23.84 11.32 1.13
N LYS A 404 25.01 10.97 1.68
CA LYS A 404 25.11 10.09 2.86
C LYS A 404 24.55 10.75 4.12
N HIS A 405 24.61 12.08 4.22
CA HIS A 405 23.99 12.80 5.32
C HIS A 405 22.46 12.81 5.19
N TYR A 406 21.93 12.97 3.98
CA TYR A 406 20.50 12.78 3.73
C TYR A 406 20.05 11.36 4.08
N ASP A 407 20.79 10.33 3.67
CA ASP A 407 20.50 8.94 4.03
C ASP A 407 20.49 8.71 5.55
N TYR A 408 21.46 9.26 6.27
CA TYR A 408 21.52 9.19 7.74
C TYR A 408 20.32 9.88 8.40
N PHE A 409 19.98 11.11 7.98
CA PHE A 409 18.83 11.85 8.52
C PHE A 409 17.52 11.13 8.24
N TYR A 410 17.36 10.59 7.03
CA TYR A 410 16.21 9.78 6.65
C TYR A 410 16.05 8.60 7.61
N LYS A 411 17.07 7.74 7.71
CA LYS A 411 17.04 6.53 8.55
C LYS A 411 16.79 6.84 10.02
N ARG A 412 17.43 7.88 10.57
CA ARG A 412 17.26 8.26 11.98
C ARG A 412 15.83 8.73 12.27
N CYS A 413 15.30 9.63 11.45
CA CYS A 413 13.93 10.13 11.62
C CYS A 413 12.90 9.01 11.42
N LEU A 414 13.13 8.18 10.40
CA LEU A 414 12.24 7.08 10.06
C LEU A 414 12.13 6.06 11.19
N SER A 415 13.24 5.74 11.85
CA SER A 415 13.25 4.83 13.00
C SER A 415 12.34 5.31 14.12
N LEU A 416 12.35 6.62 14.43
CA LEU A 416 11.47 7.17 15.47
C LEU A 416 10.01 7.17 15.01
N VAL A 417 9.74 7.66 13.80
CA VAL A 417 8.38 7.80 13.26
C VAL A 417 7.68 6.44 13.13
N THR A 418 8.36 5.45 12.55
CA THR A 418 7.81 4.09 12.38
C THR A 418 7.56 3.39 13.72
N THR A 419 8.40 3.65 14.73
CA THR A 419 8.16 3.15 16.09
C THR A 419 6.93 3.84 16.69
N ALA A 420 6.86 5.17 16.62
CA ALA A 420 5.77 5.95 17.20
C ALA A 420 4.39 5.56 16.64
N ILE A 421 4.31 5.30 15.33
CA ILE A 421 3.07 4.91 14.64
C ILE A 421 2.46 3.63 15.22
N GLN A 422 3.27 2.69 15.70
CA GLN A 422 2.78 1.44 16.29
C GLN A 422 2.06 1.65 17.62
N TYR A 423 2.21 2.83 18.25
CA TYR A 423 1.60 3.20 19.52
C TYR A 423 0.55 4.32 19.38
N LEU A 424 0.11 4.61 18.15
CA LEU A 424 -0.98 5.57 17.94
C LEU A 424 -2.32 4.89 18.14
N ASP A 425 -3.18 5.51 18.95
CA ASP A 425 -4.57 5.09 19.07
C ASP A 425 -5.29 5.54 17.78
N ASN A 426 -5.77 4.59 16.97
CA ASN A 426 -6.43 4.85 15.69
C ASN A 426 -7.86 5.37 15.85
N GLY A 427 -8.06 6.45 16.61
CA GLY A 427 -9.37 7.08 16.76
C GLY A 427 -10.49 6.16 17.26
N GLY A 428 -10.17 4.94 17.70
CA GLY A 428 -11.02 4.10 18.51
C GLY A 428 -11.05 4.75 19.87
N VAL A 429 -11.98 5.70 20.02
CA VAL A 429 -12.30 6.28 21.31
C VAL A 429 -12.84 5.14 22.17
N ILE A 430 -12.22 4.96 23.34
CA ILE A 430 -12.69 4.10 24.43
C ILE A 430 -14.14 4.44 24.77
#